data_AF-A0A9D1T8A6-F1
#
_entry.id   AF-A0A9D1T8A6-F1
#
_cell.length_a   1.000
_cell.length_b   1.000
_cell.length_c   1.000
_cell.angle_alpha   90.00
_cell.angle_beta   90.00
_cell.angle_gamma   90.00
#
_symmetry.space_group_name_H-M   'P 1'
#
loop_
_entity.id
_entity.type
_entity.pdbx_description
1 polymer ?
#
loop_
_entity_poly.entity_id
_entity_poly.type
_entity_poly.pdbx_seq_one_letter_code
_entity_poly.pdbx_strand_id
1 'polypeptide(L)'
;MNIPPIENAFAHICSACEKKLAQLYPAGIPAAVQKRCSQELAFLEKSEYTDDFEIFRLLSDEARKCAVPFYVSGTVSGSFLYYLLGYHCFNPLPAHYYCPECGYYEEAPSRLFGIDLPEKTCPECGKTILADGFNLSPESVWGNDGKKILSFEYRVSSEFLPFARRMLTKLYPSNSVVPWGMFQMDPGASPIPGENNFIGVGLTGYAILPSKHTLEDYPDLTSCLENGDPCVTGGGWELRSHFLKPVYLIPLKHAELLLRLQRATGIYIDEISLAELKNIEWNQIYHTSLLDQATGTLFHEAKPRTYREMAALLACSRNSYTWIKPEDKMGYFQYQKMTSSPAFQKYPCFTRDDFFECLLEEGAERAFAFEVSERIRKGQANPQNLMYDKFKALPIPEELKEVAENYQYLFPRSHCIWILLQYAHLAYYARANRRAFAKIALNRGKTDRYFYYSY
;
A
#
# COMPACT_ATOMS: atom_id res chain seq x y z
N MET A 1 14.10 -29.01 -8.36
CA MET A 1 13.47 -29.48 -7.10
C MET A 1 12.72 -28.29 -6.54
N ASN A 2 11.39 -28.36 -6.45
CA ASN A 2 10.56 -27.19 -6.11
C ASN A 2 10.24 -27.17 -4.62
N ILE A 3 10.13 -25.97 -4.07
CA ILE A 3 9.55 -25.74 -2.73
C ILE A 3 8.08 -26.20 -2.80
N PRO A 4 7.63 -27.09 -1.89
CA PRO A 4 6.27 -27.61 -1.96
C PRO A 4 5.24 -26.50 -1.71
N PRO A 5 4.06 -26.56 -2.34
CA PRO A 5 2.96 -25.65 -2.01
C PRO A 5 2.51 -25.86 -0.57
N ILE A 6 1.92 -24.83 0.03
CA ILE A 6 1.40 -24.92 1.40
C ILE A 6 0.13 -25.77 1.39
N GLU A 7 0.11 -26.82 2.22
CA GLU A 7 -1.03 -27.73 2.32
C GLU A 7 -2.29 -26.99 2.78
N ASN A 8 -3.41 -27.23 2.09
CA ASN A 8 -4.73 -26.64 2.38
C ASN A 8 -4.79 -25.10 2.40
N ALA A 9 -3.79 -24.40 1.83
CA ALA A 9 -3.70 -22.95 1.86
C ALA A 9 -4.98 -22.24 1.39
N PHE A 10 -5.52 -22.64 0.23
CA PHE A 10 -6.75 -22.04 -0.29
C PHE A 10 -7.95 -22.24 0.66
N ALA A 11 -8.11 -23.43 1.23
CA ALA A 11 -9.18 -23.73 2.18
C ALA A 11 -9.05 -22.91 3.47
N HIS A 12 -7.83 -22.73 3.99
CA HIS A 12 -7.56 -21.86 5.14
C HIS A 12 -7.93 -20.40 4.84
N ILE A 13 -7.58 -19.90 3.65
CA ILE A 13 -7.92 -18.55 3.21
C ILE A 13 -9.44 -18.37 3.14
N CYS A 14 -10.16 -19.28 2.49
CA CYS A 14 -11.62 -19.23 2.42
C CYS A 14 -12.26 -19.21 3.81
N SER A 15 -11.85 -20.11 4.70
CA SER A 15 -12.37 -20.19 6.07
C SER A 15 -12.09 -18.92 6.88
N ALA A 16 -10.90 -18.33 6.73
CA ALA A 16 -10.54 -17.07 7.39
C ALA A 16 -11.39 -15.89 6.87
N CYS A 17 -11.61 -15.82 5.55
CA CYS A 17 -12.46 -14.80 4.94
C CYS A 17 -13.92 -14.93 5.42
N GLU A 18 -14.49 -16.13 5.43
CA GLU A 18 -15.85 -16.39 5.93
C GLU A 18 -16.01 -15.97 7.39
N LYS A 19 -15.06 -16.36 8.23
CA LYS A 19 -15.04 -15.98 9.65
C LYS A 19 -14.98 -14.46 9.82
N LYS A 20 -14.12 -13.76 9.07
CA LYS A 20 -13.99 -12.30 9.16
C LYS A 20 -15.24 -11.59 8.65
N LEU A 21 -15.83 -12.06 7.55
CA LEU A 21 -17.08 -11.51 7.01
C LEU A 21 -18.22 -11.60 8.03
N ALA A 22 -18.40 -12.75 8.69
CA ALA A 22 -19.41 -12.92 9.72
C ALA A 22 -19.20 -11.96 10.93
N GLN A 23 -17.94 -11.62 11.24
CA GLN A 23 -17.62 -10.64 12.28
C GLN A 23 -17.91 -9.20 11.87
N LEU A 24 -17.60 -8.84 10.62
CA LEU A 24 -17.78 -7.48 10.09
C LEU A 24 -19.25 -7.17 9.81
N TYR A 25 -20.03 -8.18 9.42
CA TYR A 25 -21.43 -8.03 8.98
C TYR A 25 -22.38 -8.91 9.80
N PRO A 26 -22.52 -8.68 11.12
CA PRO A 26 -23.29 -9.54 12.03
C PRO A 26 -24.80 -9.60 11.71
N ALA A 27 -25.35 -8.55 11.09
CA ALA A 27 -26.76 -8.49 10.67
C ALA A 27 -26.98 -8.97 9.22
N GLY A 28 -25.99 -9.65 8.64
CA GLY A 28 -26.04 -10.20 7.28
C GLY A 28 -25.06 -9.52 6.33
N ILE A 29 -24.42 -10.32 5.48
CA ILE A 29 -23.40 -9.89 4.51
C ILE A 29 -24.11 -9.31 3.28
N PRO A 30 -23.88 -8.03 2.92
CA PRO A 30 -24.49 -7.43 1.74
C PRO A 30 -24.07 -8.12 0.44
N ALA A 31 -24.97 -8.15 -0.56
CA ALA A 31 -24.71 -8.82 -1.84
C ALA A 31 -23.49 -8.26 -2.58
N ALA A 32 -23.27 -6.94 -2.53
CA ALA A 32 -22.10 -6.29 -3.14
C ALA A 32 -20.78 -6.75 -2.50
N VAL A 33 -20.77 -6.89 -1.16
CA VAL A 33 -19.63 -7.39 -0.38
C VAL A 33 -19.34 -8.85 -0.72
N GLN A 34 -20.38 -9.70 -0.72
CA GLN A 34 -20.25 -11.11 -1.05
C GLN A 34 -19.72 -11.30 -2.48
N LYS A 35 -20.26 -10.53 -3.43
CA LYS A 35 -19.81 -10.54 -4.83
C LYS A 35 -18.33 -10.20 -4.95
N ARG A 36 -17.85 -9.15 -4.26
CA ARG A 36 -16.43 -8.77 -4.26
C ARG A 36 -15.55 -9.89 -3.69
N CYS A 37 -15.93 -10.48 -2.57
CA CYS A 37 -15.19 -11.59 -1.95
C CYS A 37 -15.08 -12.79 -2.90
N SER A 38 -16.23 -13.27 -3.41
CA SER A 38 -16.27 -14.42 -4.31
C SER A 38 -15.50 -14.18 -5.61
N GLN A 39 -15.53 -12.95 -6.15
CA GLN A 39 -14.76 -12.60 -7.34
C GLN A 39 -13.25 -12.69 -7.09
N GLU A 40 -12.74 -12.10 -6.00
CA GLU A 40 -11.31 -12.16 -5.70
C GLU A 40 -10.84 -13.57 -5.32
N LEU A 41 -11.65 -14.36 -4.60
CA LEU A 41 -11.34 -15.77 -4.33
C LEU A 41 -11.23 -16.58 -5.63
N ALA A 42 -12.11 -16.34 -6.60
CA ALA A 42 -12.06 -17.02 -7.89
C ALA A 42 -10.82 -16.61 -8.72
N PHE A 43 -10.31 -15.39 -8.56
CA PHE A 43 -9.03 -15.00 -9.14
C PHE A 43 -7.86 -15.70 -8.44
N LEU A 44 -7.87 -15.72 -7.10
CA LEU A 44 -6.84 -16.37 -6.30
C LEU A 44 -6.72 -17.86 -6.62
N GLU A 45 -7.85 -18.59 -6.70
CA GLU A 45 -7.90 -20.02 -7.00
C GLU A 45 -7.21 -20.39 -8.32
N LYS A 46 -7.28 -19.49 -9.31
CA LYS A 46 -6.68 -19.66 -10.65
C LYS A 46 -5.27 -19.06 -10.76
N SER A 47 -4.76 -18.46 -9.70
CA SER A 47 -3.46 -17.78 -9.67
C SER A 47 -2.38 -18.64 -9.01
N GLU A 48 -1.12 -18.22 -9.16
CA GLU A 48 0.02 -18.81 -8.46
C GLU A 48 0.23 -18.25 -7.04
N TYR A 49 -0.63 -17.32 -6.59
CA TYR A 49 -0.42 -16.52 -5.37
C TYR A 49 -1.11 -17.09 -4.12
N THR A 50 -1.71 -18.28 -4.19
CA THR A 50 -2.38 -18.93 -3.04
C THR A 50 -1.45 -19.03 -1.83
N ASP A 51 -0.22 -19.48 -2.03
CA ASP A 51 0.76 -19.54 -0.94
C ASP A 51 1.14 -18.16 -0.41
N ASP A 52 1.24 -17.14 -1.28
CA ASP A 52 1.61 -15.78 -0.87
C ASP A 52 0.53 -15.16 0.02
N PHE A 53 -0.76 -15.37 -0.30
CA PHE A 53 -1.87 -14.97 0.56
C PHE A 53 -1.91 -15.75 1.89
N GLU A 54 -1.56 -17.04 1.89
CA GLU A 54 -1.48 -17.81 3.14
C GLU A 54 -0.30 -17.38 4.01
N ILE A 55 0.87 -17.10 3.41
CA ILE A 55 2.02 -16.49 4.11
C ILE A 55 1.61 -15.14 4.70
N PHE A 56 0.92 -14.29 3.93
CA PHE A 56 0.41 -13.01 4.42
C PHE A 56 -0.52 -13.20 5.63
N ARG A 57 -1.50 -14.10 5.55
CA ARG A 57 -2.43 -14.39 6.65
C ARG A 57 -1.67 -14.84 7.91
N LEU A 58 -0.72 -15.76 7.76
CA LEU A 58 0.07 -16.27 8.89
C LEU A 58 1.02 -15.23 9.48
N LEU A 59 1.67 -14.40 8.65
CA LEU A 59 2.49 -13.29 9.12
C LEU A 59 1.63 -12.24 9.84
N SER A 60 0.44 -11.96 9.33
CA SER A 60 -0.51 -11.05 9.94
C SER A 60 -0.98 -11.54 11.31
N ASP A 61 -1.30 -12.84 11.43
CA ASP A 61 -1.66 -13.45 12.72
C ASP A 61 -0.49 -13.41 13.71
N GLU A 62 0.74 -13.62 13.24
CA GLU A 62 1.93 -13.55 14.07
C GLU A 62 2.23 -12.12 14.53
N ALA A 63 2.08 -11.13 13.66
CA ALA A 63 2.23 -9.71 14.00
C ALA A 63 1.21 -9.27 15.05
N ARG A 64 -0.04 -9.74 14.93
CA ARG A 64 -1.09 -9.51 15.92
C ARG A 64 -0.73 -10.07 17.30
N LYS A 65 -0.19 -11.29 17.38
CA LYS A 65 0.26 -11.87 18.67
C LYS A 65 1.40 -11.06 19.30
N CYS A 66 2.27 -10.49 18.48
CA CYS A 66 3.38 -9.66 18.94
C CYS A 66 2.96 -8.21 19.24
N ALA A 67 1.75 -7.80 18.86
CA ALA A 67 1.29 -6.41 18.89
C ALA A 67 2.30 -5.46 18.23
N VAL A 68 2.71 -5.77 17.00
CA VAL A 68 3.67 -4.98 16.22
C VAL A 68 3.04 -4.47 14.93
N PRO A 69 3.45 -3.27 14.44
CA PRO A 69 2.98 -2.78 13.16
C PRO A 69 3.43 -3.70 12.02
N PHE A 70 2.46 -4.09 11.20
CA PHE A 70 2.66 -4.96 10.05
C PHE A 70 1.74 -4.50 8.92
N TYR A 71 2.34 -4.17 7.78
CA TYR A 71 1.62 -3.68 6.63
C TYR A 71 2.11 -4.33 5.35
N VAL A 72 1.32 -4.25 4.28
CA VAL A 72 1.76 -4.53 2.92
C VAL A 72 1.64 -3.26 2.11
N SER A 73 2.74 -2.89 1.45
CA SER A 73 2.74 -1.77 0.52
C SER A 73 2.40 -2.22 -0.89
N GLY A 74 1.92 -1.28 -1.71
CA GLY A 74 1.73 -1.47 -3.14
C GLY A 74 0.27 -1.69 -3.50
N THR A 75 0.02 -2.32 -4.63
CA THR A 75 -1.35 -2.48 -5.15
C THR A 75 -2.12 -3.59 -4.45
N VAL A 76 -1.42 -4.60 -3.88
CA VAL A 76 -2.05 -5.71 -3.13
C VAL A 76 -2.90 -5.22 -1.97
N SER A 77 -2.57 -4.08 -1.36
CA SER A 77 -3.38 -3.52 -0.26
C SER A 77 -4.80 -3.09 -0.69
N GLY A 78 -5.07 -2.98 -1.99
CA GLY A 78 -6.42 -2.76 -2.53
C GLY A 78 -7.27 -4.03 -2.67
N SER A 79 -6.77 -5.21 -2.29
CA SER A 79 -7.51 -6.47 -2.35
C SER A 79 -8.48 -6.59 -1.18
N PHE A 80 -9.70 -7.05 -1.46
CA PHE A 80 -10.65 -7.33 -0.40
C PHE A 80 -10.22 -8.55 0.44
N LEU A 81 -9.56 -9.55 -0.17
CA LEU A 81 -8.97 -10.66 0.58
C LEU A 81 -7.87 -10.17 1.52
N TYR A 82 -7.05 -9.21 1.08
CA TYR A 82 -6.05 -8.58 1.94
C TYR A 82 -6.68 -7.96 3.19
N TYR A 83 -7.78 -7.23 3.03
CA TYR A 83 -8.53 -6.65 4.15
C TYR A 83 -9.13 -7.71 5.08
N LEU A 84 -9.66 -8.81 4.55
CA LEU A 84 -10.28 -9.87 5.37
C LEU A 84 -9.26 -10.71 6.15
N LEU A 85 -8.09 -10.96 5.58
CA LEU A 85 -7.04 -11.80 6.17
C LEU A 85 -6.09 -11.03 7.09
N GLY A 86 -6.02 -9.71 6.90
CA GLY A 86 -5.00 -8.86 7.51
C GLY A 86 -5.32 -8.29 8.89
N TYR A 87 -4.30 -7.66 9.48
CA TYR A 87 -4.35 -7.03 10.79
C TYR A 87 -4.55 -5.52 10.67
N HIS A 88 -3.60 -4.78 10.09
CA HIS A 88 -3.69 -3.33 9.87
C HIS A 88 -4.04 -2.98 8.42
N CYS A 89 -5.24 -3.35 7.99
CA CYS A 89 -5.68 -3.21 6.62
C CYS A 89 -6.91 -2.30 6.53
N PHE A 90 -7.00 -1.52 5.47
CA PHE A 90 -8.17 -0.68 5.19
C PHE A 90 -9.13 -1.41 4.23
N ASN A 91 -10.41 -1.06 4.29
CA ASN A 91 -11.44 -1.68 3.47
C ASN A 91 -11.41 -1.11 2.03
N PRO A 92 -11.10 -1.89 0.98
CA PRO A 92 -11.00 -1.38 -0.38
C PRO A 92 -12.35 -1.19 -1.07
N LEU A 93 -13.46 -1.60 -0.46
CA LEU A 93 -14.78 -1.46 -1.07
C LEU A 93 -15.12 -0.01 -1.43
N PRO A 94 -16.11 0.22 -2.32
CA PRO A 94 -16.70 1.54 -2.47
C PRO A 94 -17.06 2.12 -1.11
N ALA A 95 -16.94 3.44 -0.95
CA ALA A 95 -17.35 4.10 0.27
C ALA A 95 -18.84 3.83 0.51
N HIS A 96 -19.19 3.34 1.70
CA HIS A 96 -20.52 2.86 1.99
C HIS A 96 -20.88 3.06 3.46
N TYR A 97 -22.18 2.99 3.73
CA TYR A 97 -22.71 2.82 5.07
C TYR A 97 -23.19 1.39 5.29
N TYR A 98 -22.97 0.88 6.50
CA TYR A 98 -23.51 -0.40 6.96
C TYR A 98 -24.09 -0.28 8.38
N CYS A 99 -25.29 -0.83 8.59
CA CYS A 99 -25.90 -0.91 9.91
C CYS A 99 -25.65 -2.30 10.53
N PRO A 100 -24.88 -2.41 11.62
CA PRO A 100 -24.62 -3.69 12.28
C PRO A 100 -25.84 -4.29 13.00
N GLU A 101 -26.90 -3.51 13.19
CA GLU A 101 -28.11 -3.92 13.92
C GLU A 101 -29.16 -4.57 13.01
N CYS A 102 -29.36 -4.04 11.80
CA CYS A 102 -30.41 -4.52 10.88
C CYS A 102 -29.91 -4.88 9.48
N GLY A 103 -28.62 -4.68 9.19
CA GLY A 103 -28.02 -5.07 7.91
C GLY A 103 -28.23 -4.08 6.76
N TYR A 104 -28.82 -2.90 7.03
CA TYR A 104 -28.93 -1.84 6.02
C TYR A 104 -27.56 -1.53 5.40
N TYR A 105 -27.51 -1.45 4.07
CA TYR A 105 -26.30 -1.21 3.30
C TYR A 105 -26.57 -0.21 2.17
N GLU A 106 -25.71 0.80 2.04
CA GLU A 106 -25.83 1.86 1.03
C GLU A 106 -24.43 2.29 0.57
N GLU A 107 -24.13 2.10 -0.72
CA GLU A 107 -22.93 2.72 -1.31
C GLU A 107 -23.15 4.22 -1.47
N ALA A 108 -22.20 5.03 -1.01
CA ALA A 108 -22.27 6.48 -1.10
C ALA A 108 -21.94 6.92 -2.55
N PRO A 109 -22.79 7.74 -3.20
CA PRO A 109 -22.56 8.21 -4.57
C PRO A 109 -21.54 9.37 -4.59
N SER A 110 -20.34 9.14 -4.06
CA SER A 110 -19.30 10.16 -3.95
C SER A 110 -17.90 9.55 -4.10
N ARG A 111 -16.93 10.36 -4.53
CA ARG A 111 -15.50 9.98 -4.54
C ARG A 111 -14.84 10.06 -3.15
N LEU A 112 -15.60 10.40 -2.12
CA LEU A 112 -15.12 10.46 -0.73
C LEU A 112 -14.75 9.05 -0.26
N PHE A 113 -13.80 8.97 0.68
CA PHE A 113 -13.59 7.74 1.42
C PHE A 113 -14.65 7.59 2.52
N GLY A 114 -14.88 6.37 3.00
CA GLY A 114 -15.80 6.07 4.10
C GLY A 114 -15.47 6.87 5.36
N ILE A 115 -14.19 7.08 5.65
CA ILE A 115 -13.72 7.93 6.75
C ILE A 115 -14.16 9.41 6.59
N ASP A 116 -14.37 9.87 5.35
CA ASP A 116 -14.80 11.22 5.03
C ASP A 116 -16.33 11.37 4.99
N LEU A 117 -17.07 10.26 5.00
CA LEU A 117 -18.53 10.29 4.97
C LEU A 117 -19.09 10.93 6.26
N PRO A 118 -20.15 11.75 6.16
CA PRO A 118 -20.79 12.36 7.32
C PRO A 118 -21.39 11.30 8.24
N GLU A 119 -21.52 11.63 9.53
CA GLU A 119 -22.26 10.76 10.43
C GLU A 119 -23.73 10.70 10.02
N LYS A 120 -24.30 9.49 10.06
CA LYS A 120 -25.66 9.22 9.62
C LYS A 120 -26.34 8.24 10.57
N THR A 121 -27.66 8.30 10.67
CA THR A 121 -28.48 7.29 11.35
C THR A 121 -29.12 6.36 10.32
N CYS A 122 -29.36 5.12 10.73
CA CYS A 122 -29.95 4.11 9.87
C CYS A 122 -31.38 4.52 9.51
N PRO A 123 -31.73 4.57 8.22
CA PRO A 123 -33.11 4.89 7.82
C PRO A 123 -34.10 3.79 8.20
N GLU A 124 -33.65 2.55 8.39
CA GLU A 124 -34.50 1.39 8.72
C GLU A 124 -34.76 1.25 10.22
N CYS A 125 -33.73 1.41 11.07
CA CYS A 125 -33.85 1.14 12.51
C CYS A 125 -33.48 2.32 13.43
N GLY A 126 -33.06 3.46 12.87
CA GLY A 126 -32.71 4.67 13.62
C GLY A 126 -31.39 4.64 14.40
N LYS A 127 -30.66 3.51 14.41
CA LYS A 127 -29.35 3.38 15.09
C LYS A 127 -28.23 4.04 14.29
N THR A 128 -27.13 4.38 14.94
CA THR A 128 -25.93 4.88 14.24
C THR A 128 -25.43 3.85 13.24
N ILE A 129 -25.13 4.27 12.01
CA ILE A 129 -24.55 3.42 10.97
C ILE A 129 -23.07 3.69 10.83
N LEU A 130 -22.32 2.64 10.50
CA LEU A 130 -20.89 2.70 10.28
C LEU A 130 -20.63 3.16 8.85
N ALA A 131 -19.59 3.97 8.65
CA ALA A 131 -19.08 4.35 7.33
C ALA A 131 -17.70 3.72 7.12
N ASP A 132 -17.47 3.12 5.95
CA ASP A 132 -16.20 2.48 5.61
C ASP A 132 -16.00 2.45 4.08
N GLY A 133 -14.85 1.98 3.60
CA GLY A 133 -14.52 1.82 2.19
C GLY A 133 -13.64 2.95 1.62
N PHE A 134 -12.64 2.59 0.82
CA PHE A 134 -11.66 3.53 0.26
C PHE A 134 -11.69 3.61 -1.28
N ASN A 135 -12.75 3.12 -1.92
CA ASN A 135 -12.96 3.18 -3.38
C ASN A 135 -11.79 2.59 -4.16
N LEU A 136 -11.46 1.32 -3.95
CA LEU A 136 -10.42 0.61 -4.71
C LEU A 136 -11.03 -0.56 -5.47
N SER A 137 -10.91 -0.49 -6.79
CA SER A 137 -11.47 -1.49 -7.68
C SER A 137 -10.66 -2.81 -7.61
N PRO A 138 -11.29 -3.97 -7.90
CA PRO A 138 -10.54 -5.23 -7.97
C PRO A 138 -9.50 -5.20 -9.11
N GLU A 139 -9.78 -4.49 -10.21
CA GLU A 139 -8.87 -4.36 -11.35
C GLU A 139 -7.54 -3.71 -10.96
N SER A 140 -7.58 -2.76 -10.01
CA SER A 140 -6.37 -2.10 -9.49
C SER A 140 -5.33 -3.12 -8.98
N VAL A 141 -5.79 -4.27 -8.48
CA VAL A 141 -4.98 -5.37 -7.95
C VAL A 141 -4.82 -6.50 -8.95
N TRP A 142 -5.94 -7.07 -9.41
CA TRP A 142 -6.03 -8.32 -10.17
C TRP A 142 -5.98 -8.12 -11.68
N GLY A 143 -6.09 -6.87 -12.16
CA GLY A 143 -6.35 -6.57 -13.56
C GLY A 143 -7.73 -7.02 -14.01
N ASN A 144 -7.96 -7.08 -15.32
CA ASN A 144 -9.26 -7.42 -15.88
C ASN A 144 -9.65 -8.90 -15.68
N ASP A 145 -8.66 -9.80 -15.63
CA ASP A 145 -8.88 -11.24 -15.72
C ASP A 145 -8.21 -12.06 -14.59
N GLY A 146 -7.68 -11.38 -13.57
CA GLY A 146 -6.98 -12.04 -12.47
C GLY A 146 -5.52 -12.38 -12.73
N LYS A 147 -4.96 -12.03 -13.92
CA LYS A 147 -3.59 -12.41 -14.31
C LYS A 147 -2.55 -11.32 -14.08
N LYS A 148 -2.92 -10.21 -13.45
CA LYS A 148 -1.95 -9.17 -13.12
C LYS A 148 -0.93 -9.71 -12.11
N ILE A 149 0.35 -9.46 -12.38
CA ILE A 149 1.44 -9.85 -11.48
C ILE A 149 1.29 -9.12 -10.15
N LEU A 150 1.28 -9.89 -9.06
CA LEU A 150 1.22 -9.37 -7.69
C LEU A 150 2.61 -9.36 -7.06
N SER A 151 2.87 -8.35 -6.24
CA SER A 151 4.08 -8.26 -5.41
C SER A 151 3.67 -8.08 -3.96
N PHE A 152 4.20 -8.92 -3.08
CA PHE A 152 3.98 -8.86 -1.64
C PHE A 152 5.22 -8.30 -0.96
N GLU A 153 5.13 -7.03 -0.57
CA GLU A 153 6.17 -6.34 0.18
C GLU A 153 5.67 -6.03 1.58
N TYR A 154 6.10 -6.82 2.56
CA TYR A 154 5.74 -6.64 3.96
C TYR A 154 6.60 -5.52 4.57
N ARG A 155 5.96 -4.49 5.11
CA ARG A 155 6.58 -3.37 5.81
C ARG A 155 6.40 -3.59 7.30
N VAL A 156 7.51 -3.80 8.01
CA VAL A 156 7.51 -4.34 9.38
C VAL A 156 8.46 -3.57 10.29
N SER A 157 8.32 -3.73 11.61
CA SER A 157 9.40 -3.40 12.54
C SER A 157 10.48 -4.49 12.52
N SER A 158 11.73 -4.13 12.74
CA SER A 158 12.90 -5.03 12.84
C SER A 158 12.71 -6.06 13.95
N GLU A 159 12.04 -5.68 15.06
CA GLU A 159 11.68 -6.60 16.15
C GLU A 159 10.80 -7.78 15.67
N PHE A 160 10.10 -7.64 14.55
CA PHE A 160 9.23 -8.69 14.02
C PHE A 160 9.99 -9.74 13.20
N LEU A 161 11.17 -9.42 12.67
CA LEU A 161 11.93 -10.30 11.76
C LEU A 161 12.20 -11.70 12.34
N PRO A 162 12.65 -11.87 13.61
CA PRO A 162 12.85 -13.21 14.17
C PRO A 162 11.56 -14.02 14.30
N PHE A 163 10.42 -13.36 14.57
CA PHE A 163 9.11 -14.01 14.64
C PHE A 163 8.64 -14.46 13.25
N ALA A 164 8.81 -13.59 12.24
CA ALA A 164 8.53 -13.93 10.85
C ALA A 164 9.39 -15.12 10.38
N ARG A 165 10.70 -15.11 10.64
CA ARG A 165 11.61 -16.22 10.32
C ARG A 165 11.14 -17.52 10.97
N ARG A 166 10.83 -17.49 12.27
CA ARG A 166 10.33 -18.66 13.00
C ARG A 166 9.04 -19.21 12.38
N MET A 167 8.11 -18.33 12.00
CA MET A 167 6.86 -18.73 11.34
C MET A 167 7.15 -19.41 10.00
N LEU A 168 7.98 -18.80 9.15
CA LEU A 168 8.38 -19.36 7.86
C LEU A 168 9.08 -20.72 8.00
N THR A 169 9.98 -20.87 8.99
CA THR A 169 10.66 -22.15 9.27
C THR A 169 9.68 -23.25 9.71
N LYS A 170 8.64 -22.90 10.49
CA LYS A 170 7.59 -23.86 10.86
C LYS A 170 6.71 -24.23 9.67
N LEU A 171 6.43 -23.27 8.79
CA LEU A 171 5.62 -23.46 7.59
C LEU A 171 6.33 -24.34 6.56
N TYR A 172 7.65 -24.23 6.45
CA TYR A 172 8.48 -25.01 5.53
C TYR A 172 9.53 -25.84 6.29
N PRO A 173 9.11 -26.90 7.03
CA PRO A 173 10.00 -27.62 7.95
C PRO A 173 11.12 -28.41 7.25
N SER A 174 10.92 -28.76 5.98
CA SER A 174 11.90 -29.51 5.16
C SER A 174 12.85 -28.60 4.37
N ASN A 175 12.74 -27.29 4.53
CA ASN A 175 13.45 -26.28 3.74
C ASN A 175 14.27 -25.36 4.64
N SER A 176 15.37 -24.82 4.09
CA SER A 176 16.18 -23.83 4.80
C SER A 176 15.58 -22.43 4.60
N VAL A 177 15.37 -21.69 5.69
CA VAL A 177 14.98 -20.28 5.66
C VAL A 177 16.19 -19.42 6.04
N VAL A 178 16.72 -18.71 5.06
CA VAL A 178 17.97 -17.94 5.18
C VAL A 178 17.72 -16.44 4.97
N PRO A 179 18.53 -15.55 5.55
CA PRO A 179 18.45 -14.12 5.28
C PRO A 179 18.63 -13.84 3.78
N TRP A 180 17.87 -12.87 3.28
CA TRP A 180 18.02 -12.33 1.93
C TRP A 180 18.39 -10.86 2.01
N GLY A 181 19.54 -10.52 1.43
CA GLY A 181 20.05 -9.16 1.36
C GLY A 181 20.08 -8.58 -0.05
N MET A 182 20.03 -7.25 -0.15
CA MET A 182 20.27 -6.53 -1.40
C MET A 182 21.36 -5.49 -1.21
N PHE A 183 22.16 -5.29 -2.27
CA PHE A 183 23.20 -4.26 -2.28
C PHE A 183 22.59 -2.87 -2.14
N GLN A 184 23.08 -2.10 -1.17
CA GLN A 184 22.68 -0.72 -0.95
C GLN A 184 23.62 0.22 -1.71
N MET A 185 23.04 1.10 -2.51
CA MET A 185 23.80 2.13 -3.21
C MET A 185 23.99 3.36 -2.31
N ASP A 186 25.14 4.02 -2.44
CA ASP A 186 25.41 5.28 -1.79
C ASP A 186 24.54 6.38 -2.40
N PRO A 187 23.59 6.97 -1.63
CA PRO A 187 22.71 8.01 -2.14
C PRO A 187 23.45 9.32 -2.45
N GLY A 188 24.70 9.49 -1.98
CA GLY A 188 25.55 10.63 -2.27
C GLY A 188 26.61 10.40 -3.35
N ALA A 189 26.72 9.18 -3.89
CA ALA A 189 27.75 8.87 -4.87
C ALA A 189 27.47 9.49 -6.25
N SER A 190 28.54 9.95 -6.89
CA SER A 190 28.49 10.51 -8.23
C SER A 190 28.03 9.44 -9.23
N PRO A 191 27.16 9.75 -10.20
CA PRO A 191 26.63 8.78 -11.17
C PRO A 191 27.66 8.35 -12.23
N ILE A 192 28.96 8.40 -11.91
CA ILE A 192 30.04 8.01 -12.83
C ILE A 192 29.95 6.49 -13.05
N PRO A 193 29.75 6.02 -14.29
CA PRO A 193 29.70 4.60 -14.58
C PRO A 193 31.06 3.94 -14.25
N GLY A 194 31.06 2.90 -13.40
CA GLY A 194 32.23 2.09 -13.09
C GLY A 194 32.84 2.27 -11.70
N GLU A 195 32.39 3.25 -10.91
CA GLU A 195 32.77 3.33 -9.48
C GLU A 195 31.86 2.46 -8.62
N ASN A 196 32.46 1.76 -7.65
CA ASN A 196 31.76 0.82 -6.78
C ASN A 196 31.02 1.60 -5.67
N ASN A 197 29.84 2.11 -6.02
CA ASN A 197 29.01 2.96 -5.16
C ASN A 197 28.19 2.16 -4.14
N PHE A 198 28.64 0.97 -3.72
CA PHE A 198 27.90 0.15 -2.76
C PHE A 198 28.37 0.42 -1.33
N ILE A 199 27.42 0.66 -0.42
CA ILE A 199 27.70 0.85 1.01
C ILE A 199 27.79 -0.51 1.72
N GLY A 200 26.98 -1.48 1.30
CA GLY A 200 26.90 -2.79 1.95
C GLY A 200 25.72 -3.61 1.44
N VAL A 201 25.43 -4.71 2.14
CA VAL A 201 24.26 -5.55 1.87
C VAL A 201 23.26 -5.41 3.01
N GLY A 202 22.14 -4.74 2.73
CA GLY A 202 21.05 -4.55 3.67
C GLY A 202 20.07 -5.71 3.63
N LEU A 203 19.47 -6.04 4.78
CA LEU A 203 18.44 -7.07 4.86
C LEU A 203 17.16 -6.62 4.13
N THR A 204 16.69 -7.45 3.19
CA THR A 204 15.45 -7.25 2.41
C THR A 204 14.34 -8.23 2.83
N GLY A 205 14.71 -9.34 3.47
CA GLY A 205 13.77 -10.30 4.03
C GLY A 205 14.39 -11.67 4.18
N TYR A 206 13.64 -12.71 3.82
CA TYR A 206 14.11 -14.10 3.86
C TYR A 206 13.92 -14.78 2.51
N ALA A 207 14.75 -15.76 2.22
CA ALA A 207 14.57 -16.69 1.12
C ALA A 207 14.37 -18.11 1.67
N ILE A 208 13.40 -18.81 1.07
CA ILE A 208 13.20 -20.24 1.31
C ILE A 208 13.95 -20.98 0.21
N LEU A 209 14.84 -21.88 0.60
CA LEU A 209 15.63 -22.72 -0.31
C LEU A 209 14.90 -24.05 -0.56
N PRO A 210 15.13 -24.72 -1.70
CA PRO A 210 14.70 -26.09 -1.92
C PRO A 210 15.16 -27.04 -0.79
N SER A 211 14.45 -28.14 -0.61
CA SER A 211 14.75 -29.09 0.47
C SER A 211 16.17 -29.65 0.33
N LYS A 212 16.88 -29.76 1.47
CA LYS A 212 18.29 -30.17 1.58
C LYS A 212 19.33 -29.20 1.01
N HIS A 213 18.93 -28.09 0.39
CA HIS A 213 19.85 -27.06 -0.04
C HIS A 213 20.21 -26.11 1.12
N THR A 214 21.41 -25.59 1.05
CA THR A 214 22.02 -24.61 1.94
C THR A 214 22.57 -23.43 1.14
N LEU A 215 23.15 -22.44 1.80
CA LEU A 215 23.79 -21.31 1.12
C LEU A 215 24.96 -21.75 0.22
N GLU A 216 25.65 -22.85 0.57
CA GLU A 216 26.80 -23.37 -0.19
C GLU A 216 26.41 -23.86 -1.59
N ASP A 217 25.15 -24.20 -1.80
CA ASP A 217 24.62 -24.61 -3.11
C ASP A 217 24.39 -23.44 -4.07
N TYR A 218 24.56 -22.19 -3.61
CA TYR A 218 24.31 -20.97 -4.37
C TYR A 218 25.47 -19.96 -4.31
N PRO A 219 26.72 -20.36 -4.59
CA PRO A 219 27.91 -19.51 -4.36
C PRO A 219 27.83 -18.14 -5.04
N ASP A 220 27.25 -18.08 -6.25
CA ASP A 220 27.09 -16.84 -7.03
C ASP A 220 26.03 -15.88 -6.47
N LEU A 221 25.16 -16.37 -5.59
CA LEU A 221 24.09 -15.60 -4.93
C LEU A 221 24.34 -15.48 -3.42
N THR A 222 25.58 -15.61 -2.94
CA THR A 222 25.87 -15.46 -1.50
C THR A 222 26.65 -14.19 -1.18
N SER A 223 26.35 -13.60 -0.02
CA SER A 223 27.12 -12.50 0.56
C SER A 223 26.93 -12.45 2.08
N CYS A 224 27.45 -11.40 2.72
CA CYS A 224 27.25 -11.13 4.14
C CYS A 224 26.49 -9.82 4.31
N LEU A 225 25.48 -9.85 5.18
CA LEU A 225 24.79 -8.64 5.64
C LEU A 225 25.75 -7.72 6.40
N GLU A 226 25.35 -6.46 6.59
CA GLU A 226 26.13 -5.48 7.38
C GLU A 226 26.47 -5.95 8.82
N ASN A 227 25.65 -6.83 9.40
CA ASN A 227 25.89 -7.42 10.72
C ASN A 227 26.79 -8.68 10.68
N GLY A 228 27.30 -9.07 9.51
CA GLY A 228 28.14 -10.25 9.30
C GLY A 228 27.39 -11.56 9.06
N ASP A 229 26.05 -11.57 9.11
CA ASP A 229 25.28 -12.79 8.89
C ASP A 229 25.34 -13.21 7.40
N PRO A 230 25.55 -14.50 7.10
CA PRO A 230 25.53 -14.99 5.74
C PRO A 230 24.10 -14.92 5.17
N CYS A 231 23.98 -14.52 3.91
CA CYS A 231 22.70 -14.31 3.24
C CYS A 231 22.78 -14.71 1.77
N VAL A 232 21.60 -14.95 1.18
CA VAL A 232 21.49 -14.90 -0.28
C VAL A 232 21.38 -13.44 -0.74
N THR A 233 21.85 -13.14 -1.94
CA THR A 233 21.76 -11.84 -2.60
C THR A 233 21.13 -11.97 -3.99
N GLY A 234 20.77 -10.82 -4.57
CA GLY A 234 20.14 -10.75 -5.90
C GLY A 234 18.71 -10.22 -5.87
N GLY A 235 18.18 -9.96 -7.07
CA GLY A 235 16.81 -9.47 -7.25
C GLY A 235 15.77 -10.59 -7.03
N GLY A 236 14.54 -10.24 -6.67
CA GLY A 236 13.49 -11.25 -6.46
C GLY A 236 13.22 -12.14 -7.68
N TRP A 237 13.39 -11.61 -8.90
CA TRP A 237 13.32 -12.39 -10.13
C TRP A 237 14.48 -13.38 -10.28
N GLU A 238 15.70 -12.95 -9.94
CA GLU A 238 16.91 -13.78 -9.98
C GLU A 238 16.85 -14.91 -8.94
N LEU A 239 16.35 -14.63 -7.74
CA LEU A 239 16.09 -15.67 -6.75
C LEU A 239 15.09 -16.71 -7.29
N ARG A 240 13.98 -16.25 -7.89
CA ARG A 240 12.96 -17.14 -8.45
C ARG A 240 13.48 -17.97 -9.63
N SER A 241 14.37 -17.43 -10.47
CA SER A 241 14.99 -18.19 -11.56
C SER A 241 15.92 -19.30 -11.06
N HIS A 242 16.41 -19.18 -9.82
CA HIS A 242 17.16 -20.21 -9.10
C HIS A 242 16.30 -21.08 -8.16
N PHE A 243 14.97 -21.06 -8.35
CA PHE A 243 13.99 -21.81 -7.56
C PHE A 243 13.95 -21.45 -6.06
N LEU A 244 14.48 -20.29 -5.68
CA LEU A 244 14.37 -19.73 -4.34
C LEU A 244 13.04 -18.96 -4.23
N LYS A 245 12.35 -19.07 -3.09
CA LYS A 245 11.13 -18.29 -2.83
C LYS A 245 11.47 -17.07 -1.95
N PRO A 246 11.51 -15.85 -2.53
CA PRO A 246 11.72 -14.64 -1.75
C PRO A 246 10.48 -14.24 -0.95
N VAL A 247 10.68 -13.82 0.30
CA VAL A 247 9.67 -13.23 1.18
C VAL A 247 10.18 -11.86 1.63
N TYR A 248 9.64 -10.79 1.05
CA TYR A 248 10.07 -9.40 1.30
C TYR A 248 9.57 -8.91 2.67
N LEU A 249 10.47 -8.82 3.65
CA LEU A 249 10.18 -8.32 4.99
C LEU A 249 11.08 -7.12 5.22
N ILE A 250 10.62 -5.96 4.78
CA ILE A 250 11.41 -4.73 4.70
C ILE A 250 11.16 -3.93 5.99
N PRO A 251 12.19 -3.76 6.84
CA PRO A 251 12.08 -2.90 8.01
C PRO A 251 11.76 -1.46 7.60
N LEU A 252 10.78 -0.87 8.28
CA LEU A 252 10.30 0.46 7.96
C LEU A 252 10.40 1.38 9.18
N LYS A 253 11.09 2.51 9.04
CA LYS A 253 11.26 3.47 10.14
C LYS A 253 9.93 3.98 10.71
N HIS A 254 8.89 4.10 9.90
CA HIS A 254 7.54 4.48 10.37
C HIS A 254 6.94 3.39 11.27
N ALA A 255 7.11 2.11 10.94
CA ALA A 255 6.69 1.01 11.79
C ALA A 255 7.48 1.00 13.11
N GLU A 256 8.80 1.24 13.09
CA GLU A 256 9.60 1.38 14.31
C GLU A 256 9.12 2.51 15.21
N LEU A 257 8.80 3.65 14.60
CA LEU A 257 8.33 4.81 15.32
C LEU A 257 7.00 4.55 16.00
N LEU A 258 6.04 3.97 15.26
CA LEU A 258 4.74 3.59 15.77
C LEU A 258 4.86 2.58 16.92
N LEU A 259 5.71 1.55 16.77
CA LEU A 259 5.96 0.57 17.82
C LEU A 259 6.53 1.23 19.09
N ARG A 260 7.54 2.10 18.96
CA ARG A 260 8.12 2.81 20.10
C ARG A 260 7.11 3.73 20.79
N LEU A 261 6.25 4.40 20.03
CA LEU A 261 5.18 5.24 20.57
C LEU A 261 4.13 4.40 21.31
N GLN A 262 3.69 3.28 20.74
CA GLN A 262 2.82 2.32 21.41
C GLN A 262 3.41 1.87 22.74
N ARG A 263 4.68 1.44 22.78
CA ARG A 263 5.33 1.00 24.03
C ARG A 263 5.49 2.11 25.06
N ALA A 264 5.73 3.35 24.62
CA ALA A 264 5.92 4.48 25.53
C ALA A 264 4.62 5.08 26.07
N THR A 265 3.51 4.90 25.36
CA THR A 265 2.21 5.48 25.73
C THR A 265 1.24 4.45 26.31
N GLY A 266 1.45 3.17 26.03
CA GLY A 266 0.55 2.08 26.41
C GLY A 266 -0.73 2.00 25.55
N ILE A 267 -0.83 2.81 24.49
CA ILE A 267 -1.96 2.79 23.55
C ILE A 267 -1.61 1.86 22.41
N TYR A 268 -2.41 0.81 22.18
CA TYR A 268 -2.19 -0.08 21.03
C TYR A 268 -2.68 0.58 19.75
N ILE A 269 -1.94 0.41 18.66
CA ILE A 269 -2.29 1.00 17.35
C ILE A 269 -3.66 0.53 16.88
N ASP A 270 -3.96 -0.74 17.11
CA ASP A 270 -5.21 -1.40 16.70
C ASP A 270 -6.41 -1.08 17.61
N GLU A 271 -6.19 -0.38 18.73
CA GLU A 271 -7.27 0.24 19.50
C GLU A 271 -7.67 1.60 18.92
N ILE A 272 -6.85 2.20 18.05
CA ILE A 272 -7.15 3.48 17.39
C ILE A 272 -8.09 3.21 16.20
N SER A 273 -9.35 3.55 16.39
CA SER A 273 -10.40 3.33 15.40
C SER A 273 -10.34 4.31 14.22
N LEU A 274 -10.95 3.95 13.08
CA LEU A 274 -11.15 4.90 11.97
C LEU A 274 -11.95 6.15 12.38
N ALA A 275 -12.87 6.02 13.35
CA ALA A 275 -13.61 7.15 13.91
C ALA A 275 -12.70 8.11 14.68
N GLU A 276 -11.69 7.61 15.39
CA GLU A 276 -10.68 8.45 16.04
C GLU A 276 -9.73 9.10 15.04
N LEU A 277 -9.34 8.37 13.99
CA LEU A 277 -8.52 8.90 12.90
C LEU A 277 -9.27 9.95 12.08
N LYS A 278 -10.59 9.82 11.90
CA LYS A 278 -11.42 10.84 11.22
C LYS A 278 -11.25 12.23 11.84
N ASN A 279 -11.01 12.28 13.15
CA ASN A 279 -10.76 13.51 13.90
C ASN A 279 -9.30 14.01 13.82
N ILE A 280 -8.47 13.42 12.96
CA ILE A 280 -7.11 13.88 12.67
C ILE A 280 -7.14 14.71 11.39
N GLU A 281 -6.86 16.00 11.54
CA GLU A 281 -6.83 16.96 10.43
C GLU A 281 -5.43 17.04 9.79
N TRP A 282 -5.37 17.60 8.58
CA TRP A 282 -4.12 17.79 7.84
C TRP A 282 -3.05 18.56 8.62
N ASN A 283 -3.45 19.54 9.44
CA ASN A 283 -2.53 20.39 10.21
C ASN A 283 -1.85 19.60 11.34
N GLN A 284 -2.53 18.63 11.94
CA GLN A 284 -1.99 17.75 12.97
C GLN A 284 -0.97 16.80 12.36
N ILE A 285 -1.25 16.26 11.16
CA ILE A 285 -0.28 15.48 10.38
C ILE A 285 0.92 16.35 10.02
N TYR A 286 0.72 17.56 9.50
CA TYR A 286 1.77 18.50 9.15
C TYR A 286 2.68 18.83 10.35
N HIS A 287 2.11 19.09 11.52
CA HIS A 287 2.86 19.43 12.74
C HIS A 287 3.61 18.24 13.38
N THR A 288 3.46 17.02 12.86
CA THR A 288 4.39 15.93 13.23
C THR A 288 5.80 16.19 12.72
N SER A 289 5.96 17.05 11.71
CA SER A 289 7.22 17.32 11.00
C SER A 289 7.83 16.07 10.36
N LEU A 290 6.98 15.09 9.99
CA LEU A 290 7.38 13.83 9.36
C LEU A 290 7.05 13.77 7.87
N LEU A 291 6.18 14.67 7.38
CA LEU A 291 5.91 14.79 5.95
C LEU A 291 7.16 15.22 5.20
N ASP A 292 7.30 14.76 3.97
CA ASP A 292 8.29 15.32 3.08
C ASP A 292 7.96 16.78 2.70
N GLN A 293 8.97 17.54 2.28
CA GLN A 293 8.83 18.97 2.02
C GLN A 293 7.76 19.27 0.96
N ALA A 294 7.65 18.46 -0.09
CA ALA A 294 6.68 18.67 -1.16
C ALA A 294 5.25 18.43 -0.65
N THR A 295 5.01 17.28 -0.03
CA THR A 295 3.71 16.94 0.58
C THR A 295 3.32 17.97 1.65
N GLY A 296 4.25 18.34 2.52
CA GLY A 296 4.03 19.34 3.57
C GLY A 296 3.65 20.71 3.01
N THR A 297 4.32 21.15 1.94
CA THR A 297 3.99 22.42 1.25
C THR A 297 2.59 22.36 0.66
N LEU A 298 2.25 21.28 -0.06
CA LEU A 298 0.91 21.13 -0.64
C LEU A 298 -0.18 21.10 0.43
N PHE A 299 0.02 20.40 1.54
CA PHE A 299 -0.94 20.36 2.65
C PHE A 299 -1.13 21.74 3.27
N HIS A 300 -0.05 22.48 3.51
CA HIS A 300 -0.10 23.82 4.11
C HIS A 300 -0.84 24.83 3.23
N GLU A 301 -0.55 24.83 1.93
CA GLU A 301 -1.13 25.78 0.99
C GLU A 301 -2.56 25.41 0.57
N ALA A 302 -2.83 24.14 0.26
CA ALA A 302 -4.14 23.67 -0.20
C ALA A 302 -5.14 23.41 0.93
N LYS A 303 -4.66 23.14 2.16
CA LYS A 303 -5.47 22.90 3.38
C LYS A 303 -6.58 21.85 3.17
N PRO A 304 -6.22 20.61 2.78
CA PRO A 304 -7.18 19.58 2.43
C PRO A 304 -8.10 19.25 3.62
N ARG A 305 -9.40 19.08 3.37
CA ARG A 305 -10.43 18.86 4.40
C ARG A 305 -10.79 17.40 4.58
N THR A 306 -10.47 16.57 3.59
CA THR A 306 -10.83 15.14 3.57
C THR A 306 -9.58 14.28 3.43
N TYR A 307 -9.64 13.04 3.89
CA TYR A 307 -8.64 12.02 3.62
C TYR A 307 -8.51 11.75 2.13
N ARG A 308 -9.59 11.83 1.35
CA ARG A 308 -9.53 11.77 -0.11
C ARG A 308 -8.66 12.86 -0.70
N GLU A 309 -8.81 14.11 -0.27
CA GLU A 309 -7.97 15.24 -0.72
C GLU A 309 -6.53 15.09 -0.25
N MET A 310 -6.31 14.73 1.02
CA MET A 310 -4.96 14.46 1.55
C MET A 310 -4.24 13.38 0.74
N ALA A 311 -4.93 12.28 0.39
CA ALA A 311 -4.37 11.22 -0.44
C ALA A 311 -4.07 11.69 -1.87
N ALA A 312 -4.90 12.56 -2.45
CA ALA A 312 -4.65 13.18 -3.77
C ALA A 312 -3.40 14.07 -3.76
N LEU A 313 -3.25 14.92 -2.74
CA LEU A 313 -2.07 15.79 -2.62
C LEU A 313 -0.79 14.99 -2.36
N LEU A 314 -0.90 13.91 -1.59
CA LEU A 314 0.20 12.97 -1.39
C LEU A 314 0.57 12.25 -2.70
N ALA A 315 -0.39 11.84 -3.52
CA ALA A 315 -0.10 11.30 -4.84
C ALA A 315 0.59 12.36 -5.72
N CYS A 316 0.06 13.58 -5.74
CA CYS A 316 0.60 14.71 -6.51
C CYS A 316 2.08 14.99 -6.19
N SER A 317 2.48 14.95 -4.91
CA SER A 317 3.88 15.18 -4.52
C SER A 317 4.83 14.03 -4.87
N ARG A 318 4.29 12.82 -5.11
CA ARG A 318 5.05 11.58 -5.34
C ARG A 318 5.08 11.14 -6.80
N ASN A 319 4.14 11.59 -7.61
CA ASN A 319 4.12 11.38 -9.04
C ASN A 319 5.36 12.02 -9.71
N SER A 320 5.76 11.47 -10.86
CA SER A 320 6.77 12.09 -11.72
C SER A 320 6.14 12.71 -12.95
N TYR A 321 6.72 13.82 -13.40
CA TYR A 321 6.15 14.70 -14.41
C TYR A 321 7.20 15.05 -15.46
N THR A 322 6.78 15.19 -16.72
CA THR A 322 7.67 15.50 -17.85
C THR A 322 8.39 16.85 -17.70
N TRP A 323 7.80 17.81 -16.98
CA TRP A 323 8.35 19.15 -16.77
C TRP A 323 9.06 19.36 -15.42
N ILE A 324 9.09 18.35 -14.54
CA ILE A 324 9.81 18.43 -13.26
C ILE A 324 11.12 17.67 -13.42
N LYS A 325 12.24 18.35 -13.21
CA LYS A 325 13.55 17.71 -13.25
C LYS A 325 13.73 16.78 -12.04
N PRO A 326 14.56 15.73 -12.11
CA PRO A 326 14.78 14.80 -10.99
C PRO A 326 15.18 15.47 -9.66
N GLU A 327 15.94 16.57 -9.74
CA GLU A 327 16.38 17.38 -8.61
C GLU A 327 15.27 18.27 -8.01
N ASP A 328 14.21 18.53 -8.77
CA ASP A 328 13.08 19.37 -8.36
C ASP A 328 11.95 18.52 -7.77
N LYS A 329 11.05 19.18 -7.03
CA LYS A 329 9.85 18.55 -6.46
C LYS A 329 8.60 19.33 -6.85
N MET A 330 7.45 18.65 -6.82
CA MET A 330 6.16 19.28 -7.03
C MET A 330 5.95 20.42 -6.02
N GLY A 331 5.78 21.64 -6.53
CA GLY A 331 5.47 22.83 -5.75
C GLY A 331 4.01 23.23 -5.89
N TYR A 332 3.58 24.15 -5.01
CA TYR A 332 2.19 24.62 -5.01
C TYR A 332 1.79 25.37 -6.29
N PHE A 333 2.70 26.14 -6.89
CA PHE A 333 2.43 26.84 -8.15
C PHE A 333 2.18 25.87 -9.32
N GLN A 334 2.99 24.82 -9.45
CA GLN A 334 2.80 23.79 -10.47
C GLN A 334 1.50 23.01 -10.23
N TYR A 335 1.22 22.67 -8.96
CA TYR A 335 -0.05 22.08 -8.57
C TYR A 335 -1.24 22.95 -9.02
N GLN A 336 -1.27 24.23 -8.65
CA GLN A 336 -2.36 25.14 -9.01
C GLN A 336 -2.55 25.23 -10.52
N LYS A 337 -1.46 25.32 -11.29
CA LYS A 337 -1.52 25.36 -12.75
C LYS A 337 -2.20 24.11 -13.31
N MET A 338 -1.75 22.93 -12.87
CA MET A 338 -2.29 21.63 -13.30
C MET A 338 -3.76 21.44 -12.94
N THR A 339 -4.18 21.91 -11.76
CA THR A 339 -5.54 21.65 -11.24
C THR A 339 -6.56 22.76 -11.57
N SER A 340 -6.15 23.78 -12.31
CA SER A 340 -6.98 24.98 -12.56
C SER A 340 -8.11 24.77 -13.57
N SER A 341 -8.01 23.75 -14.44
CA SER A 341 -8.99 23.57 -15.52
C SER A 341 -10.35 23.07 -14.98
N PRO A 342 -11.48 23.50 -15.58
CA PRO A 342 -12.81 23.01 -15.19
C PRO A 342 -12.92 21.48 -15.31
N ALA A 343 -12.28 20.90 -16.32
CA ALA A 343 -12.26 19.46 -16.52
C ALA A 343 -11.55 18.72 -15.36
N PHE A 344 -10.41 19.24 -14.89
CA PHE A 344 -9.69 18.65 -13.76
C PHE A 344 -10.46 18.85 -12.44
N GLN A 345 -11.15 19.98 -12.25
CA GLN A 345 -12.00 20.19 -11.08
C GLN A 345 -13.17 19.21 -11.04
N LYS A 346 -13.75 18.87 -12.20
CA LYS A 346 -14.77 17.83 -12.32
C LYS A 346 -14.19 16.42 -12.11
N TYR A 347 -13.00 16.16 -12.62
CA TYR A 347 -12.31 14.87 -12.58
C TYR A 347 -10.87 15.03 -12.05
N PRO A 348 -10.68 15.10 -10.73
CA PRO A 348 -9.35 15.26 -10.14
C PRO A 348 -8.53 13.98 -10.28
N CYS A 349 -7.75 13.90 -11.35
CA CYS A 349 -6.94 12.74 -11.70
C CYS A 349 -5.50 12.85 -11.16
N PHE A 350 -5.30 12.38 -9.93
CA PHE A 350 -4.00 12.37 -9.24
C PHE A 350 -3.38 10.97 -9.16
N THR A 351 -4.18 9.94 -9.34
CA THR A 351 -3.79 8.53 -9.28
C THR A 351 -4.28 7.80 -10.53
N ARG A 352 -3.71 6.63 -10.82
CA ARG A 352 -4.24 5.78 -11.90
C ARG A 352 -5.71 5.41 -11.68
N ASP A 353 -6.10 5.23 -10.42
CA ASP A 353 -7.45 4.82 -10.02
C ASP A 353 -8.46 5.94 -10.33
N ASP A 354 -8.03 7.21 -10.27
CA ASP A 354 -8.85 8.35 -10.69
C ASP A 354 -9.12 8.37 -12.20
N PHE A 355 -8.09 8.09 -13.02
CA PHE A 355 -8.26 7.97 -14.47
C PHE A 355 -9.18 6.81 -14.83
N PHE A 356 -9.05 5.68 -14.12
CA PHE A 356 -9.94 4.54 -14.31
C PHE A 356 -11.41 4.93 -14.04
N GLU A 357 -11.69 5.57 -12.91
CA GLU A 357 -13.04 6.05 -12.57
C GLU A 357 -13.58 7.08 -13.56
N CYS A 358 -12.75 8.06 -13.95
CA CYS A 358 -13.10 9.07 -14.94
C CYS A 358 -13.51 8.44 -16.28
N LEU A 359 -12.75 7.46 -16.77
CA LEU A 359 -13.06 6.75 -18.02
C LEU A 359 -14.38 5.98 -17.93
N LEU A 360 -14.66 5.34 -16.79
CA LEU A 360 -15.93 4.64 -16.57
C LEU A 360 -17.13 5.59 -16.57
N GLU A 361 -16.98 6.75 -15.92
CA GLU A 361 -18.04 7.77 -15.86
C GLU A 361 -18.34 8.38 -17.23
N GLU A 362 -17.33 8.49 -18.10
CA GLU A 362 -17.50 8.89 -19.50
C GLU A 362 -17.92 7.73 -20.43
N GLY A 363 -18.27 6.57 -19.86
CA GLY A 363 -18.89 5.44 -20.57
C GLY A 363 -17.91 4.48 -21.24
N ALA A 364 -16.61 4.55 -20.94
CA ALA A 364 -15.64 3.58 -21.44
C ALA A 364 -15.92 2.18 -20.89
N GLU A 365 -15.69 1.16 -21.73
CA GLU A 365 -15.76 -0.23 -21.27
C GLU A 365 -14.71 -0.49 -20.19
N ARG A 366 -15.09 -1.24 -19.15
CA ARG A 366 -14.27 -1.42 -17.95
C ARG A 366 -12.89 -2.01 -18.23
N ALA A 367 -12.80 -3.01 -19.11
CA ALA A 367 -11.52 -3.61 -19.46
C ALA A 367 -10.57 -2.61 -20.15
N PHE A 368 -11.13 -1.82 -21.06
CA PHE A 368 -10.42 -0.76 -21.77
C PHE A 368 -10.00 0.38 -20.84
N ALA A 369 -10.89 0.83 -19.95
CA ALA A 369 -10.59 1.85 -18.95
C ALA A 369 -9.39 1.44 -18.07
N PHE A 370 -9.35 0.18 -17.63
CA PHE A 370 -8.24 -0.34 -16.85
C PHE A 370 -6.93 -0.31 -17.64
N GLU A 371 -6.93 -0.83 -18.87
CA GLU A 371 -5.74 -0.85 -19.72
C GLU A 371 -5.17 0.56 -19.93
N VAL A 372 -6.03 1.51 -20.27
CA VAL A 372 -5.65 2.91 -20.47
C VAL A 372 -5.09 3.51 -19.19
N SER A 373 -5.74 3.31 -18.04
CA SER A 373 -5.26 3.85 -16.76
C SER A 373 -3.87 3.32 -16.39
N GLU A 374 -3.57 2.03 -16.66
CA GLU A 374 -2.24 1.44 -16.42
C GLU A 374 -1.19 1.95 -17.40
N ARG A 375 -1.58 2.33 -18.63
CA ARG A 375 -0.66 2.96 -19.60
C ARG A 375 -0.33 4.38 -19.18
N ILE A 376 -1.33 5.20 -18.82
CA ILE A 376 -1.11 6.56 -18.30
C ILE A 376 -0.19 6.50 -17.07
N ARG A 377 -0.44 5.55 -16.15
CA ARG A 377 0.40 5.33 -14.97
C ARG A 377 1.88 5.10 -15.29
N LYS A 378 2.20 4.51 -16.45
CA LYS A 378 3.58 4.21 -16.89
C LYS A 378 4.13 5.28 -17.84
N GLY A 379 3.49 6.45 -17.89
CA GLY A 379 3.87 7.56 -18.75
C GLY A 379 3.76 7.26 -20.23
N GLN A 380 2.86 6.35 -20.62
CA GLN A 380 2.69 5.91 -22.02
C GLN A 380 1.64 6.71 -22.79
N ALA A 381 1.05 7.73 -22.19
CA ALA A 381 0.22 8.71 -22.87
C ALA A 381 1.11 9.74 -23.57
N ASN A 382 1.91 9.34 -24.56
CA ASN A 382 2.79 10.28 -25.26
C ASN A 382 2.91 9.93 -26.75
N PRO A 383 3.32 10.88 -27.62
CA PRO A 383 3.40 10.66 -29.07
C PRO A 383 4.36 9.55 -29.50
N GLN A 384 5.32 9.15 -28.68
CA GLN A 384 6.24 8.05 -28.99
C GLN A 384 5.61 6.67 -28.76
N ASN A 385 4.43 6.60 -28.13
CA ASN A 385 3.74 5.34 -27.90
C ASN A 385 2.88 4.92 -29.09
N LEU A 386 2.97 3.63 -29.47
CA LEU A 386 2.22 3.05 -30.59
C LEU A 386 0.68 3.15 -30.44
N MET A 387 0.17 3.36 -29.23
CA MET A 387 -1.26 3.49 -28.95
C MET A 387 -1.70 4.94 -28.72
N TYR A 388 -0.86 5.92 -28.99
CA TYR A 388 -1.17 7.33 -28.73
C TYR A 388 -2.42 7.83 -29.49
N ASP A 389 -2.64 7.39 -30.74
CA ASP A 389 -3.86 7.78 -31.47
C ASP A 389 -5.13 7.23 -30.81
N LYS A 390 -5.06 6.02 -30.22
CA LYS A 390 -6.17 5.46 -29.43
C LYS A 390 -6.38 6.25 -28.14
N PHE A 391 -5.31 6.73 -27.52
CA PHE A 391 -5.38 7.60 -26.35
C PHE A 391 -6.02 8.96 -26.70
N LYS A 392 -5.64 9.59 -27.82
CA LYS A 392 -6.26 10.84 -28.27
C LYS A 392 -7.74 10.70 -28.61
N ALA A 393 -8.16 9.52 -29.06
CA ALA A 393 -9.56 9.19 -29.34
C ALA A 393 -10.40 8.88 -28.08
N LEU A 394 -9.82 8.94 -26.87
CA LEU A 394 -10.55 8.66 -25.63
C LEU A 394 -11.71 9.65 -25.41
N PRO A 395 -12.83 9.19 -24.85
CA PRO A 395 -14.01 10.02 -24.57
C PRO A 395 -13.84 10.86 -23.30
N ILE A 396 -12.65 11.39 -23.01
CA ILE A 396 -12.39 12.27 -21.87
C ILE A 396 -12.12 13.70 -22.37
N PRO A 397 -12.36 14.74 -21.54
CA PRO A 397 -12.03 16.13 -21.88
C PRO A 397 -10.58 16.29 -22.35
N GLU A 398 -10.35 17.18 -23.31
CA GLU A 398 -9.02 17.38 -23.90
C GLU A 398 -8.00 17.84 -22.85
N GLU A 399 -8.42 18.67 -21.91
CA GLU A 399 -7.58 19.14 -20.81
C GLU A 399 -7.12 17.99 -19.88
N LEU A 400 -7.92 16.93 -19.74
CA LEU A 400 -7.48 15.74 -19.00
C LEU A 400 -6.51 14.87 -19.80
N LYS A 401 -6.62 14.86 -21.13
CA LYS A 401 -5.64 14.21 -22.00
C LYS A 401 -4.30 14.91 -21.87
N GLU A 402 -4.28 16.24 -21.95
CA GLU A 402 -3.09 17.04 -21.71
C GLU A 402 -2.48 16.72 -20.34
N VAL A 403 -3.27 16.70 -19.27
CA VAL A 403 -2.78 16.32 -17.94
C VAL A 403 -2.19 14.89 -17.93
N ALA A 404 -2.85 13.93 -18.56
CA ALA A 404 -2.36 12.56 -18.68
C ALA A 404 -1.02 12.45 -19.45
N GLU A 405 -0.81 13.28 -20.48
CA GLU A 405 0.44 13.32 -21.25
C GLU A 405 1.65 13.78 -20.45
N ASN A 406 1.40 14.46 -19.34
CA ASN A 406 2.44 15.02 -18.52
C ASN A 406 2.91 14.10 -17.40
N TYR A 407 2.18 13.03 -17.10
CA TYR A 407 2.61 12.05 -16.12
C TYR A 407 3.67 11.12 -16.72
N GLN A 408 4.80 10.98 -16.02
CA GLN A 408 5.79 9.94 -16.29
C GLN A 408 5.51 8.69 -15.42
N TYR A 409 5.03 8.90 -14.20
CA TYR A 409 4.56 7.83 -13.33
C TYR A 409 3.43 8.33 -12.42
N LEU A 410 2.38 7.51 -12.28
CA LEU A 410 1.31 7.73 -11.31
C LEU A 410 1.38 6.73 -10.15
N PHE A 411 1.22 7.26 -8.95
CA PHE A 411 1.04 6.45 -7.76
C PHE A 411 -0.33 5.76 -7.75
N PRO A 412 -0.39 4.49 -7.27
CA PRO A 412 -1.66 3.84 -6.98
C PRO A 412 -2.29 4.41 -5.70
N ARG A 413 -3.61 4.63 -5.71
CA ARG A 413 -4.35 5.22 -4.59
C ARG A 413 -4.20 4.42 -3.29
N SER A 414 -4.15 3.08 -3.39
CA SER A 414 -3.94 2.17 -2.27
C SER A 414 -2.66 2.44 -1.48
N HIS A 415 -1.59 2.85 -2.17
CA HIS A 415 -0.32 3.19 -1.53
C HIS A 415 -0.42 4.54 -0.81
N CYS A 416 -1.10 5.52 -1.40
CA CYS A 416 -1.35 6.82 -0.78
C CYS A 416 -2.19 6.68 0.50
N ILE A 417 -3.24 5.85 0.48
CA ILE A 417 -4.08 5.56 1.64
C ILE A 417 -3.25 4.93 2.76
N TRP A 418 -2.43 3.92 2.43
CA TRP A 418 -1.55 3.26 3.39
C TRP A 418 -0.57 4.23 4.07
N ILE A 419 0.07 5.11 3.31
CA ILE A 419 0.98 6.13 3.87
C ILE A 419 0.19 7.10 4.76
N LEU A 420 -0.95 7.61 4.26
CA LEU A 420 -1.75 8.61 4.95
C LEU A 420 -2.27 8.11 6.29
N LEU A 421 -2.77 6.86 6.36
CA LEU A 421 -3.24 6.27 7.61
C LEU A 421 -2.10 6.15 8.63
N GLN A 422 -0.88 5.81 8.24
CA GLN A 422 0.25 5.81 9.17
C GLN A 422 0.59 7.20 9.70
N TYR A 423 0.58 8.23 8.84
CA TYR A 423 0.75 9.60 9.31
C TYR A 423 -0.36 10.03 10.26
N ALA A 424 -1.61 9.61 10.01
CA ALA A 424 -2.72 9.87 10.91
C ALA A 424 -2.53 9.20 12.29
N HIS A 425 -2.05 7.95 12.35
CA HIS A 425 -1.70 7.31 13.62
C HIS A 425 -0.58 8.06 14.36
N LEU A 426 0.46 8.51 13.65
CA LEU A 426 1.54 9.30 14.25
C LEU A 426 1.03 10.63 14.81
N ALA A 427 0.15 11.31 14.08
CA ALA A 427 -0.51 12.53 14.54
C ALA A 427 -1.43 12.26 15.74
N TYR A 428 -2.12 11.11 15.77
CA TYR A 428 -2.89 10.68 16.93
C TYR A 428 -2.00 10.57 18.17
N TYR A 429 -0.84 9.90 18.09
CA TYR A 429 0.11 9.82 19.21
C TYR A 429 0.66 11.20 19.61
N ALA A 430 0.92 12.09 18.64
CA ALA A 430 1.35 13.45 18.92
C ALA A 430 0.29 14.24 19.73
N ARG A 431 -0.99 14.01 19.44
CA ARG A 431 -2.13 14.58 20.16
C ARG A 431 -2.34 13.93 21.53
N ALA A 432 -2.31 12.61 21.60
CA ALA A 432 -2.58 11.84 22.81
C ALA A 432 -1.48 11.96 23.87
N ASN A 433 -0.21 11.97 23.47
CA ASN A 433 0.92 12.11 24.38
C ASN A 433 2.09 12.87 23.74
N ARG A 434 1.98 14.20 23.73
CA ARG A 434 2.97 15.10 23.13
C ARG A 434 4.38 14.92 23.67
N ARG A 435 4.54 14.60 24.97
CA ARG A 435 5.86 14.40 25.60
C ARG A 435 6.54 13.14 25.08
N ALA A 436 5.82 12.01 25.05
CA ALA A 436 6.32 10.77 24.49
C ALA A 436 6.64 10.96 22.99
N PHE A 437 5.73 11.59 22.25
CA PHE A 437 5.94 11.89 20.84
C PHE A 437 7.19 12.75 20.60
N ALA A 438 7.36 13.87 21.29
CA ALA A 438 8.54 14.72 21.12
C ALA A 438 9.85 13.97 21.44
N LYS A 439 9.86 13.19 22.53
CA LYS A 439 11.05 12.40 22.93
C LYS A 439 11.44 11.35 21.89
N ILE A 440 10.45 10.71 21.24
CA ILE A 440 10.69 9.57 20.35
C ILE A 440 10.80 10.01 18.89
N ALA A 441 9.91 10.90 18.44
CA ALA A 441 9.79 11.34 17.06
C ALA A 441 10.63 12.58 16.73
N LEU A 442 10.85 13.52 17.66
CA LEU A 442 11.51 14.81 17.36
C LEU A 442 12.96 14.89 17.84
N ASN A 443 13.30 14.27 18.97
CA ASN A 443 14.68 14.21 19.50
C ASN A 443 15.54 13.15 18.78
N ARG A 444 15.61 13.24 17.45
CA ARG A 444 16.42 12.35 16.60
C ARG A 444 17.86 12.84 16.48
N GLY A 445 18.82 11.92 16.58
CA GLY A 445 20.20 12.17 16.19
C GLY A 445 20.29 12.57 14.70
N LYS A 446 21.39 13.23 14.28
CA LYS A 446 21.57 13.72 12.90
C LYS A 446 21.42 12.63 11.83
N THR A 447 21.72 11.37 12.15
CA THR A 447 21.64 10.20 11.27
C THR A 447 20.20 9.74 10.95
N ASP A 448 19.20 10.11 11.75
CA ASP A 448 17.80 9.68 11.53
C ASP A 448 16.96 10.67 10.73
N ARG A 449 17.49 11.86 10.40
CA ARG A 449 16.73 12.93 9.73
C ARG A 449 16.50 12.72 8.23
N TYR A 450 17.38 11.97 7.55
CA TYR A 450 17.41 11.90 6.08
C TYR A 450 16.64 10.72 5.47
N PHE A 451 16.20 9.74 6.27
CA PHE A 451 15.71 8.45 5.77
C PHE A 451 14.19 8.29 5.73
N TYR A 452 13.41 9.30 6.14
CA TYR A 452 11.94 9.25 6.09
C TYR A 452 11.37 9.61 4.72
N TYR A 453 12.24 9.93 3.75
CA TYR A 453 11.86 10.47 2.44
C TYR A 453 11.80 9.42 1.33
N SER A 454 12.37 8.23 1.53
CA SER A 454 12.43 7.17 0.51
C SER A 454 11.25 6.21 0.62
N TYR A 455 10.17 6.55 -0.09
CA TYR A 455 9.15 5.62 -0.59
C TYR A 455 9.09 5.75 -2.10
#